data_AF-A0A2Z6RZA4-F1
#
_entry.id   AF-A0A2Z6RZA4-F1
#
_cell.length_a   1.000
_cell.length_b   1.000
_cell.length_c   1.000
_cell.angle_alpha   90.00
_cell.angle_beta   90.00
_cell.angle_gamma   90.00
#
_symmetry.space_group_name_H-M   'P 1'
#
loop_
_entity.id
_entity.type
_entity.pdbx_description
1 polymer ?
#
loop_
_entity_poly.entity_id
_entity_poly.type
_entity_poly.pdbx_seq_one_letter_code
_entity_poly.pdbx_strand_id
1 'polypeptide(L)'
;MFTVAPNTSKLQFQGCSCFSPSSTCAKIFSILTVLLSIPSNSSCVINTDSQNCINTFYTFINKHRTLFIRQQLKINNYDLWYTIRELVFQKHLLVTFIKVKAHDVIEDNDTANNLAKAGALKNNPILINPRFISIQLATFIWNRMAPITKNIRKFCNTSTAAAEFTRLMNSSSYAPITDSILANLIDWDLTSKWIKHNPLDSPTSRKLSAIQTYKVKSATFHLPTLDKRQLFYPALYLKLPLLCPTYDQKPDTNDHIRYCVYSVKALFGILLKHSGTLINILNSLSRDTLVDTDLIAHLLIHNLFPKLLVDLISRLIPQHVHLRNKTMLDIFATIQSDIHKEIWSTHAQNIHDFEKSILNITKRDKKSYRSTFHLPKRHKSNAHKHSHHTAFPILHNDSISSNLSTDPHRVPNTSC
;
A
#
# COMPACT_ATOMS: atom_id res chain seq x y z
N MET A 1 -5.48 -42.17 -27.04
CA MET A 1 -4.91 -41.42 -28.17
C MET A 1 -6.08 -40.93 -29.00
N PHE A 2 -6.62 -39.74 -28.73
CA PHE A 2 -7.72 -39.19 -29.53
C PHE A 2 -7.09 -38.34 -30.62
N THR A 3 -7.11 -38.87 -31.85
CA THR A 3 -6.63 -38.22 -33.06
C THR A 3 -7.62 -37.15 -33.49
N VAL A 4 -7.16 -35.91 -33.55
CA VAL A 4 -7.87 -34.85 -34.28
C VAL A 4 -7.86 -35.25 -35.76
N ALA A 5 -9.01 -35.20 -36.43
CA ALA A 5 -9.11 -35.62 -37.83
C ALA A 5 -8.10 -34.84 -38.70
N PRO A 6 -7.36 -35.52 -39.61
CA PRO A 6 -6.49 -34.83 -40.55
C PRO A 6 -7.33 -33.84 -41.37
N ASN A 7 -6.84 -32.60 -41.51
CA ASN A 7 -7.51 -31.43 -42.13
C ASN A 7 -8.46 -30.61 -41.26
N THR A 8 -8.43 -30.75 -39.93
CA THR A 8 -9.16 -29.82 -39.05
C THR A 8 -8.51 -28.43 -39.11
N SER A 9 -9.27 -27.41 -39.51
CA SER A 9 -8.79 -26.02 -39.59
C SER A 9 -8.23 -25.54 -38.24
N LYS A 10 -6.98 -25.04 -38.22
CA LYS A 10 -6.38 -24.42 -37.02
C LYS A 10 -7.13 -23.12 -36.71
N LEU A 11 -8.03 -23.16 -35.74
CA LEU A 11 -8.73 -21.98 -35.25
C LEU A 11 -7.81 -21.17 -34.34
N GLN A 12 -7.72 -19.87 -34.60
CA GLN A 12 -6.98 -18.92 -33.78
C GLN A 12 -7.93 -17.88 -33.21
N PHE A 13 -7.73 -17.55 -31.94
CA PHE A 13 -8.50 -16.54 -31.25
C PHE A 13 -7.58 -15.58 -30.52
N GLN A 14 -7.92 -14.29 -30.54
CA GLN A 14 -7.24 -13.24 -29.79
C GLN A 14 -8.26 -12.26 -29.22
N GLY A 15 -8.06 -11.88 -27.96
CA GLY A 15 -8.88 -10.91 -27.25
C GLY A 15 -8.10 -10.24 -26.13
N CYS A 16 -8.69 -9.22 -25.53
CA CYS A 16 -8.15 -8.55 -24.34
C CYS A 16 -9.08 -8.70 -23.14
N SER A 17 -8.51 -8.41 -21.97
CA SER A 17 -9.25 -8.16 -20.74
C SER A 17 -8.96 -6.73 -20.28
N CYS A 18 -9.81 -6.16 -19.44
CA CYS A 18 -9.65 -4.79 -18.93
C CYS A 18 -9.69 -4.73 -17.40
N PHE A 19 -9.42 -3.54 -16.85
CA PHE A 19 -9.42 -3.19 -15.41
C PHE A 19 -8.36 -3.86 -14.51
N SER A 20 -8.02 -5.13 -14.72
CA SER A 20 -6.99 -5.83 -13.94
C SER A 20 -6.13 -6.76 -14.82
N PRO A 21 -5.41 -6.20 -15.81
CA PRO A 21 -4.57 -6.99 -16.69
C PRO A 21 -3.44 -7.65 -15.89
N SER A 22 -3.22 -8.93 -16.16
CA SER A 22 -2.05 -9.68 -15.70
C SER A 22 -1.81 -10.86 -16.63
N SER A 23 -0.56 -11.30 -16.75
CA SER A 23 -0.23 -12.48 -17.54
C SER A 23 -1.00 -13.72 -17.08
N THR A 24 -1.23 -13.86 -15.77
CA THR A 24 -2.07 -14.94 -15.22
C THR A 24 -3.52 -14.82 -15.66
N CYS A 25 -4.10 -13.62 -15.66
CA CYS A 25 -5.48 -13.40 -16.13
C CYS A 25 -5.63 -13.79 -17.61
N ALA A 26 -4.69 -13.37 -18.46
CA ALA A 26 -4.69 -13.74 -19.89
C ALA A 26 -4.67 -15.27 -20.08
N LYS A 27 -3.81 -15.99 -19.34
CA LYS A 27 -3.74 -17.45 -19.39
C LYS A 27 -5.03 -18.14 -18.95
N ILE A 28 -5.72 -17.59 -17.95
CA ILE A 28 -7.02 -18.12 -17.49
C ILE A 28 -8.10 -17.88 -18.56
N PHE A 29 -8.13 -16.69 -19.17
CA PHE A 29 -9.01 -16.42 -20.30
C PHE A 29 -8.77 -17.38 -21.46
N SER A 30 -7.50 -17.72 -21.78
CA SER A 30 -7.19 -18.72 -22.81
C SER A 30 -7.84 -20.07 -22.52
N ILE A 31 -7.75 -20.56 -21.27
CA ILE A 31 -8.42 -21.80 -20.83
C ILE A 31 -9.94 -21.67 -21.02
N LEU A 32 -10.52 -20.55 -20.56
CA LEU A 32 -11.95 -20.29 -20.67
C LEU A 32 -12.43 -20.31 -22.13
N THR A 33 -11.73 -19.64 -23.04
CA THR A 33 -12.09 -19.60 -24.47
C THR A 33 -11.98 -20.96 -25.15
N VAL A 34 -11.00 -21.78 -24.77
CA VAL A 34 -10.88 -23.16 -25.27
C VAL A 34 -12.10 -23.97 -24.83
N LEU A 35 -12.47 -23.93 -23.56
CA LEU A 35 -13.62 -24.67 -23.01
C LEU A 35 -14.97 -24.18 -23.56
N LEU A 36 -15.10 -22.89 -23.88
CA LEU A 36 -16.28 -22.34 -24.56
C LEU A 36 -16.46 -22.95 -25.96
N SER A 37 -15.36 -23.17 -26.70
CA SER A 37 -15.37 -23.65 -28.09
C SER A 37 -15.61 -25.17 -28.22
N ILE A 38 -15.39 -25.93 -27.16
CA ILE A 38 -15.49 -27.40 -27.15
C ILE A 38 -16.96 -27.85 -27.00
N PRO A 39 -17.50 -28.84 -27.73
CA PRO A 39 -18.89 -29.29 -27.56
C PRO A 39 -19.14 -30.01 -26.22
N SER A 40 -20.40 -30.12 -25.79
CA SER A 40 -20.76 -30.86 -24.57
C SER A 40 -20.43 -32.35 -24.67
N ASN A 41 -20.20 -33.00 -23.51
CA ASN A 41 -19.85 -34.42 -23.35
C ASN A 41 -18.58 -34.85 -24.09
N SER A 42 -17.59 -33.97 -24.16
CA SER A 42 -16.33 -34.23 -24.86
C SER A 42 -15.12 -34.16 -23.93
N SER A 43 -13.99 -34.67 -24.40
CA SER A 43 -12.70 -34.59 -23.72
C SER A 43 -11.76 -33.63 -24.44
N CYS A 44 -10.94 -32.90 -23.68
CA CYS A 44 -9.92 -32.03 -24.25
C CYS A 44 -8.60 -32.12 -23.49
N VAL A 45 -7.51 -31.99 -24.25
CA VAL A 45 -6.16 -31.89 -23.72
C VAL A 45 -5.67 -30.46 -23.93
N ILE A 46 -5.32 -29.77 -22.85
CA ILE A 46 -4.83 -28.39 -22.87
C ILE A 46 -3.35 -28.38 -22.54
N ASN A 47 -2.53 -27.95 -23.51
CA ASN A 47 -1.10 -27.74 -23.34
C ASN A 47 -0.86 -26.32 -22.80
N THR A 48 -0.17 -26.18 -21.66
CA THR A 48 0.13 -24.86 -21.07
C THR A 48 1.46 -24.82 -20.35
N ASP A 49 2.13 -23.67 -20.44
CA ASP A 49 3.35 -23.35 -19.70
C ASP A 49 3.09 -22.95 -18.23
N SER A 50 1.83 -22.87 -17.77
CA SER A 50 1.50 -22.29 -16.47
C SER A 50 1.14 -23.35 -15.44
N GLN A 51 2.13 -23.77 -14.65
CA GLN A 51 1.89 -24.70 -13.53
C GLN A 51 0.89 -24.13 -12.52
N ASN A 52 0.90 -22.81 -12.32
CA ASN A 52 -0.03 -22.15 -11.42
C ASN A 52 -1.49 -22.28 -11.90
N CYS A 53 -1.74 -22.15 -13.21
CA CYS A 53 -3.06 -22.35 -13.79
C CYS A 53 -3.52 -23.81 -13.63
N ILE A 54 -2.65 -24.78 -13.90
CA ILE A 54 -2.95 -26.21 -13.74
C ILE A 54 -3.33 -26.52 -12.28
N ASN A 55 -2.50 -26.11 -11.32
CA ASN A 55 -2.74 -26.35 -9.90
C ASN A 55 -4.05 -25.70 -9.43
N THR A 56 -4.31 -24.46 -9.88
CA THR A 56 -5.52 -23.74 -9.50
C THR A 56 -6.76 -24.37 -10.10
N PHE A 57 -6.72 -24.79 -11.37
CA PHE A 57 -7.83 -25.49 -12.03
C PHE A 57 -8.25 -26.73 -11.24
N TYR A 58 -7.31 -27.64 -10.97
CA TYR A 58 -7.63 -28.87 -10.22
C TYR A 58 -8.09 -28.59 -8.79
N THR A 59 -7.57 -27.53 -8.16
CA THR A 59 -8.07 -27.08 -6.85
C THR A 59 -9.53 -26.64 -6.94
N PHE A 60 -9.91 -25.91 -8.01
CA PHE A 60 -11.29 -25.46 -8.20
C PHE A 60 -12.26 -26.59 -8.56
N ILE A 61 -11.85 -27.51 -9.44
CA ILE A 61 -12.67 -28.65 -9.83
C ILE A 61 -12.90 -29.59 -8.63
N ASN A 62 -11.83 -29.91 -7.88
CA ASN A 62 -11.89 -30.96 -6.86
C ASN A 62 -12.23 -30.46 -5.45
N LYS A 63 -11.86 -29.22 -5.09
CA LYS A 63 -11.87 -28.75 -3.69
C LYS A 63 -12.66 -27.46 -3.43
N HIS A 64 -13.18 -26.79 -4.46
CA HIS A 64 -13.80 -25.46 -4.27
C HIS A 64 -14.93 -25.43 -3.25
N ARG A 65 -15.77 -26.48 -3.22
CA ARG A 65 -16.92 -26.58 -2.30
C ARG A 65 -16.54 -26.66 -0.82
N THR A 66 -15.28 -26.95 -0.49
CA THR A 66 -14.80 -27.03 0.91
C THR A 66 -14.09 -25.76 1.37
N LEU A 67 -13.94 -24.74 0.50
CA LEU A 67 -13.27 -23.50 0.86
C LEU A 67 -14.20 -22.58 1.64
N PHE A 68 -13.72 -22.06 2.77
CA PHE A 68 -14.42 -21.00 3.50
C PHE A 68 -14.48 -19.71 2.67
N ILE A 69 -15.50 -18.88 2.88
CA ILE A 69 -15.67 -17.56 2.21
C ILE A 69 -14.36 -16.75 2.28
N ARG A 70 -13.69 -16.74 3.43
CA ARG A 70 -12.41 -16.04 3.62
C ARG A 70 -11.30 -16.54 2.69
N GLN A 71 -11.26 -17.84 2.38
CA GLN A 71 -10.28 -18.41 1.46
C GLN A 71 -10.65 -18.07 0.02
N GLN A 72 -11.93 -18.14 -0.34
CA GLN A 72 -12.44 -17.75 -1.66
C GLN A 72 -12.09 -16.30 -2.01
N LEU A 73 -12.31 -15.37 -1.07
CA LEU A 73 -11.98 -13.95 -1.20
C LEU A 73 -10.48 -13.64 -1.36
N LYS A 74 -9.60 -14.63 -1.14
CA LYS A 74 -8.15 -14.49 -1.37
C LYS A 74 -7.72 -14.90 -2.77
N ILE A 75 -8.56 -15.63 -3.49
CA ILE A 75 -8.24 -16.18 -4.80
C ILE A 75 -8.33 -15.05 -5.83
N ASN A 76 -7.28 -14.90 -6.62
CA ASN A 76 -7.30 -13.98 -7.75
C ASN A 76 -8.04 -14.63 -8.93
N ASN A 77 -8.72 -13.80 -9.72
CA ASN A 77 -9.55 -14.18 -10.86
C ASN A 77 -10.62 -15.20 -10.48
N TYR A 78 -11.22 -15.03 -9.29
CA TYR A 78 -12.20 -15.96 -8.73
C TYR A 78 -13.41 -16.14 -9.64
N ASP A 79 -13.88 -15.05 -10.23
CA ASP A 79 -14.96 -15.01 -11.22
C ASP A 79 -14.68 -15.88 -12.45
N LEU A 80 -13.47 -15.76 -13.01
CA LEU A 80 -13.04 -16.58 -14.14
C LEU A 80 -12.94 -18.07 -13.78
N TRP A 81 -12.33 -18.37 -12.64
CA TRP A 81 -12.21 -19.76 -12.19
C TRP A 81 -13.56 -20.41 -11.90
N TYR A 82 -14.49 -19.64 -11.34
CA TYR A 82 -15.85 -20.13 -11.12
C TYR A 82 -16.59 -20.35 -12.44
N THR A 83 -16.45 -19.43 -13.39
CA THR A 83 -17.03 -19.58 -14.73
C THR A 83 -16.50 -20.81 -15.44
N ILE A 84 -15.18 -21.05 -15.39
CA ILE A 84 -14.55 -22.26 -15.92
C ILE A 84 -15.13 -23.51 -15.27
N ARG A 85 -15.22 -23.52 -13.94
CA ARG A 85 -15.77 -24.64 -13.18
C ARG A 85 -17.19 -24.95 -13.64
N GLU A 86 -18.04 -23.93 -13.67
CA GLU A 86 -19.45 -24.09 -14.06
C GLU A 86 -19.58 -24.62 -15.50
N LEU A 87 -18.78 -24.09 -16.44
CA LEU A 87 -18.74 -24.58 -17.82
C LEU A 87 -18.33 -26.06 -17.91
N VAL A 88 -17.31 -26.48 -17.16
CA VAL A 88 -16.86 -27.88 -17.15
C VAL A 88 -17.99 -28.80 -16.67
N PHE A 89 -18.71 -28.42 -15.61
CA PHE A 89 -19.81 -29.22 -15.09
C PHE A 89 -21.04 -29.20 -16.01
N GLN A 90 -21.45 -28.04 -16.50
CA GLN A 90 -22.63 -27.89 -17.38
C GLN A 90 -22.46 -28.60 -18.73
N LYS A 91 -21.24 -28.59 -19.28
CA LYS A 91 -20.93 -29.24 -20.56
C LYS A 91 -20.39 -30.66 -20.39
N HIS A 92 -20.32 -31.21 -19.18
CA HIS A 92 -19.76 -32.53 -18.89
C HIS A 92 -18.39 -32.78 -19.55
N LEU A 93 -17.47 -31.82 -19.41
CA LEU A 93 -16.17 -31.88 -20.08
C LEU A 93 -15.15 -32.68 -19.26
N LEU A 94 -14.38 -33.53 -19.94
CA LEU A 94 -13.21 -34.19 -19.37
C LEU A 94 -11.93 -33.42 -19.79
N VAL A 95 -11.39 -32.63 -18.87
CA VAL A 95 -10.25 -31.74 -19.15
C VAL A 95 -8.96 -32.30 -18.56
N THR A 96 -7.95 -32.50 -19.41
CA THR A 96 -6.61 -32.94 -19.01
C THR A 96 -5.59 -31.86 -19.38
N PHE A 97 -4.70 -31.53 -18.45
CA PHE A 97 -3.61 -30.57 -18.70
C PHE A 97 -2.28 -31.28 -18.94
N ILE A 98 -1.51 -30.78 -19.90
CA ILE A 98 -0.11 -31.14 -20.11
C ILE A 98 0.76 -29.90 -19.86
N LYS A 99 1.70 -30.05 -18.93
CA LYS A 99 2.68 -28.99 -18.63
C LYS A 99 3.73 -28.95 -19.73
N VAL A 100 3.77 -27.83 -20.44
CA VAL A 100 4.82 -27.55 -21.44
C VAL A 100 5.95 -26.78 -20.76
N LYS A 101 7.21 -27.04 -21.14
CA LYS A 101 8.34 -26.25 -20.64
C LYS A 101 8.27 -24.84 -21.22
N ALA A 102 8.49 -23.84 -20.36
CA ALA A 102 8.61 -22.47 -20.84
C ALA A 102 9.91 -22.36 -21.65
N HIS A 103 9.86 -21.68 -22.79
CA HIS A 103 11.01 -21.40 -23.67
C HIS A 103 11.56 -22.55 -24.51
N ASP A 104 10.89 -23.71 -24.54
CA ASP A 104 11.13 -24.68 -25.62
C ASP A 104 10.44 -24.19 -26.90
N VAL A 105 11.09 -24.34 -28.05
CA VAL A 105 10.58 -23.92 -29.37
C VAL A 105 9.43 -24.83 -29.80
N ILE A 106 8.26 -24.62 -29.21
CA ILE A 106 7.00 -25.27 -29.58
C ILE A 106 6.16 -24.23 -30.31
N GLU A 107 6.06 -24.41 -31.63
CA GLU A 107 5.44 -23.46 -32.57
C GLU A 107 4.03 -23.00 -32.14
N ASP A 108 3.18 -23.92 -31.67
CA ASP A 108 1.82 -23.60 -31.23
C ASP A 108 1.80 -22.75 -29.93
N ASN A 109 2.78 -22.93 -29.03
CA ASN A 109 2.89 -22.15 -27.81
C ASN A 109 3.40 -20.73 -28.09
N ASP A 110 4.36 -20.58 -29.01
CA ASP A 110 4.83 -19.28 -29.46
C ASP A 110 3.73 -18.52 -30.21
N THR A 111 2.94 -19.22 -31.02
CA THR A 111 1.75 -18.66 -31.65
C THR A 111 0.75 -18.15 -30.61
N ALA A 112 0.44 -18.94 -29.57
CA ALA A 112 -0.46 -18.51 -28.50
C ALA A 112 0.06 -17.28 -27.74
N ASN A 113 1.37 -17.21 -27.47
CA ASN A 113 2.00 -16.04 -26.84
C ASN A 113 1.91 -14.79 -27.72
N ASN A 114 2.14 -14.93 -29.03
CA ASN A 114 2.01 -13.84 -29.98
C ASN A 114 0.56 -13.34 -30.10
N LEU A 115 -0.41 -14.26 -30.15
CA LEU A 115 -1.84 -13.92 -30.13
C LEU A 115 -2.25 -13.20 -28.84
N ALA A 116 -1.72 -13.60 -27.69
CA ALA A 116 -1.98 -12.91 -26.42
C ALA A 116 -1.42 -11.48 -26.42
N LYS A 117 -0.20 -11.27 -26.96
CA LYS A 117 0.40 -9.94 -27.11
C LYS A 117 -0.39 -9.06 -28.08
N ALA A 118 -0.79 -9.60 -29.24
CA ALA A 118 -1.59 -8.90 -30.23
C ALA A 118 -2.99 -8.55 -29.68
N GLY A 119 -3.61 -9.50 -28.98
CA GLY A 119 -4.89 -9.31 -28.31
C GLY A 119 -4.86 -8.21 -27.26
N ALA A 120 -3.77 -8.10 -26.47
CA ALA A 120 -3.62 -7.09 -25.42
C ALA A 120 -3.70 -5.63 -25.90
N LEU A 121 -3.45 -5.38 -27.20
CA LEU A 121 -3.52 -4.05 -27.81
C LEU A 121 -4.93 -3.69 -28.33
N LYS A 122 -5.90 -4.62 -28.24
CA LYS A 122 -7.27 -4.37 -28.74
C LYS A 122 -8.11 -3.56 -27.75
N ASN A 123 -9.11 -2.86 -28.28
CA ASN A 123 -10.00 -1.98 -27.50
C ASN A 123 -11.31 -2.64 -27.04
N ASN A 124 -11.56 -3.91 -27.41
CA ASN A 124 -12.81 -4.61 -27.12
C ASN A 124 -12.56 -5.77 -26.12
N PRO A 125 -12.65 -5.51 -24.81
CA PRO A 125 -12.36 -6.52 -23.79
C PRO A 125 -13.48 -7.55 -23.65
N ILE A 126 -13.08 -8.78 -23.35
CA ILE A 126 -13.99 -9.84 -22.93
C ILE A 126 -14.34 -9.61 -21.47
N LEU A 127 -15.64 -9.52 -21.17
CA LEU A 127 -16.17 -9.31 -19.84
C LEU A 127 -16.97 -10.51 -19.36
N ILE A 128 -16.71 -10.95 -18.14
CA ILE A 128 -17.56 -11.93 -17.45
C ILE A 128 -18.66 -11.17 -16.73
N ASN A 129 -19.91 -11.56 -16.97
CA ASN A 129 -21.03 -11.03 -16.21
C ASN A 129 -21.15 -11.81 -14.89
N PRO A 130 -20.80 -11.20 -13.74
CA PRO A 130 -20.75 -11.89 -12.46
C PRO A 130 -22.14 -12.28 -11.93
N ARG A 131 -23.23 -11.75 -12.50
CA ARG A 131 -24.60 -12.12 -12.11
C ARG A 131 -24.93 -13.59 -12.35
N PHE A 132 -24.21 -14.24 -13.27
CA PHE A 132 -24.41 -15.66 -13.57
C PHE A 132 -23.57 -16.60 -12.68
N ILE A 133 -22.86 -16.05 -11.69
CA ILE A 133 -22.11 -16.82 -10.69
C ILE A 133 -23.07 -17.16 -9.53
N SER A 134 -23.80 -18.27 -9.67
CA SER A 134 -24.93 -18.66 -8.83
C SER A 134 -24.66 -18.74 -7.32
N ILE A 135 -23.42 -19.00 -6.91
CA ILE A 135 -23.06 -19.14 -5.48
C ILE A 135 -22.60 -17.84 -4.83
N GLN A 136 -22.43 -16.76 -5.60
CA GLN A 136 -21.83 -15.53 -5.09
C GLN A 136 -22.91 -14.64 -4.46
N LEU A 137 -22.84 -14.44 -3.14
CA LEU A 137 -23.77 -13.59 -2.40
C LEU A 137 -23.69 -12.11 -2.81
N ALA A 138 -22.50 -11.63 -3.17
CA ALA A 138 -22.28 -10.26 -3.59
C ALA A 138 -21.03 -10.13 -4.47
N THR A 139 -21.09 -9.23 -5.45
CA THR A 139 -19.94 -8.85 -6.28
C THR A 139 -19.42 -7.49 -5.83
N PHE A 140 -18.13 -7.43 -5.49
CA PHE A 140 -17.47 -6.16 -5.20
C PHE A 140 -17.13 -5.46 -6.51
N ILE A 141 -17.71 -4.29 -6.74
CA ILE A 141 -17.49 -3.50 -7.95
C ILE A 141 -16.67 -2.26 -7.60
N TRP A 142 -15.53 -2.08 -8.26
CA TRP A 142 -14.70 -0.88 -8.12
C TRP A 142 -15.35 0.30 -8.83
N ASN A 143 -15.69 1.35 -8.09
CA ASN A 143 -16.19 2.63 -8.61
C ASN A 143 -17.34 2.51 -9.62
N ARG A 144 -18.23 1.51 -9.49
CA ARG A 144 -19.26 1.16 -10.50
C ARG A 144 -18.72 0.86 -11.91
N MET A 145 -17.41 0.64 -12.05
CA MET A 145 -16.75 0.36 -13.34
C MET A 145 -16.64 -1.14 -13.60
N ALA A 146 -16.09 -1.91 -12.64
CA ALA A 146 -15.75 -3.31 -12.89
C ALA A 146 -15.71 -4.18 -11.62
N PRO A 147 -15.99 -5.49 -11.72
CA PRO A 147 -15.77 -6.42 -10.63
C PRO A 147 -14.30 -6.46 -10.19
N ILE A 148 -14.06 -6.51 -8.89
CA ILE A 148 -12.72 -6.69 -8.32
C ILE A 148 -12.36 -8.17 -8.40
N THR A 149 -11.47 -8.51 -9.34
CA THR A 149 -11.04 -9.90 -9.56
C THR A 149 -9.82 -10.30 -8.70
N LYS A 150 -9.19 -9.36 -8.01
CA LYS A 150 -8.05 -9.64 -7.11
C LYS A 150 -8.54 -9.99 -5.70
N ASN A 151 -7.62 -10.48 -4.87
CA ASN A 151 -7.82 -10.60 -3.44
C ASN A 151 -8.42 -9.31 -2.84
N ILE A 152 -9.70 -9.35 -2.45
CA ILE A 152 -10.48 -8.17 -2.08
C ILE A 152 -9.86 -7.45 -0.87
N ARG A 153 -9.35 -8.21 0.10
CA ARG A 153 -8.75 -7.63 1.31
C ARG A 153 -7.47 -6.88 0.99
N LYS A 154 -6.61 -7.47 0.14
CA LYS A 154 -5.40 -6.79 -0.32
C LYS A 154 -5.74 -5.55 -1.14
N PHE A 155 -6.72 -5.67 -2.04
CA PHE A 155 -7.19 -4.54 -2.85
C PHE A 155 -7.65 -3.38 -1.97
N CYS A 156 -8.60 -3.61 -1.05
CA CYS A 156 -9.08 -2.57 -0.14
C CYS A 156 -7.97 -2.00 0.72
N ASN A 157 -7.11 -2.86 1.30
CA ASN A 157 -5.98 -2.39 2.11
C ASN A 157 -5.04 -1.48 1.32
N THR A 158 -4.71 -1.81 0.06
CA THR A 158 -3.85 -0.98 -0.78
C THR A 158 -4.51 0.36 -1.10
N SER A 159 -5.79 0.36 -1.48
CA SER A 159 -6.52 1.61 -1.78
C SER A 159 -6.65 2.50 -0.54
N THR A 160 -7.00 1.94 0.61
CA THR A 160 -7.06 2.68 1.88
C THR A 160 -5.68 3.19 2.27
N ALA A 161 -4.63 2.37 2.19
CA ALA A 161 -3.27 2.80 2.51
C ALA A 161 -2.79 3.95 1.60
N ALA A 162 -3.13 3.91 0.30
CA ALA A 162 -2.82 4.99 -0.64
C ALA A 162 -3.56 6.28 -0.27
N ALA A 163 -4.86 6.21 0.01
CA ALA A 163 -5.64 7.38 0.43
C ALA A 163 -5.12 7.99 1.74
N GLU A 164 -4.79 7.13 2.71
CA GLU A 164 -4.20 7.57 3.98
C GLU A 164 -2.82 8.20 3.80
N PHE A 165 -1.98 7.64 2.92
CA PHE A 165 -0.69 8.22 2.58
C PHE A 165 -0.83 9.58 1.91
N THR A 166 -1.74 9.74 0.94
CA THR A 166 -2.05 11.04 0.33
C THR A 166 -2.52 12.05 1.36
N ARG A 167 -3.43 11.65 2.28
CA ARG A 167 -3.90 12.51 3.37
C ARG A 167 -2.77 12.95 4.29
N LEU A 168 -1.86 12.02 4.63
CA LEU A 168 -0.69 12.31 5.46
C LEU A 168 0.25 13.33 4.79
N MET A 169 0.58 13.11 3.51
CA MET A 169 1.49 13.98 2.76
C MET A 169 0.94 15.39 2.54
N ASN A 170 -0.39 15.52 2.47
CA ASN A 170 -1.07 16.82 2.35
C ASN A 170 -1.39 17.47 3.70
N SER A 171 -0.98 16.87 4.83
CA SER A 171 -1.21 17.46 6.14
C SER A 171 -0.23 18.62 6.41
N SER A 172 -0.66 19.61 7.21
CA SER A 172 0.19 20.75 7.57
C SER A 172 1.47 20.36 8.32
N SER A 173 1.52 19.19 8.95
CA SER A 173 2.74 18.66 9.57
C SER A 173 3.87 18.43 8.57
N TYR A 174 3.53 18.15 7.29
CA TYR A 174 4.50 17.90 6.22
C TYR A 174 4.84 19.15 5.39
N ALA A 175 4.24 20.30 5.69
CA ALA A 175 4.53 21.57 5.04
C ALA A 175 6.05 21.88 4.93
N PRO A 176 6.89 21.56 5.94
CA PRO A 176 8.35 21.75 5.83
C PRO A 176 9.04 21.02 4.67
N ILE A 177 8.48 19.91 4.19
CA ILE A 177 9.06 19.05 3.14
C ILE A 177 8.18 18.89 1.92
N THR A 178 7.13 19.71 1.77
CA THR A 178 6.24 19.62 0.61
C THR A 178 7.01 19.73 -0.70
N ASP A 179 7.98 20.64 -0.79
CA ASP A 179 8.82 20.80 -1.98
C ASP A 179 9.66 19.54 -2.25
N SER A 180 10.23 18.93 -1.21
CA SER A 180 10.97 17.66 -1.32
C SER A 180 10.10 16.50 -1.79
N ILE A 181 8.83 16.48 -1.37
CA ILE A 181 7.86 15.47 -1.79
C ILE A 181 7.50 15.67 -3.27
N LEU A 182 7.16 16.90 -3.67
CA LEU A 182 6.75 17.25 -5.03
C LEU A 182 7.88 17.06 -6.04
N ALA A 183 9.11 17.43 -5.68
CA ALA A 183 10.30 17.23 -6.49
C ALA A 183 10.84 15.78 -6.44
N ASN A 184 10.14 14.86 -5.77
CA ASN A 184 10.50 13.44 -5.67
C ASN A 184 11.93 13.22 -5.14
N LEU A 185 12.32 13.98 -4.11
CA LEU A 185 13.66 13.99 -3.52
C LEU A 185 13.83 12.95 -2.41
N ILE A 186 12.76 12.24 -2.05
CA ILE A 186 12.73 11.21 -1.01
C ILE A 186 12.57 9.84 -1.67
N ASP A 187 13.45 8.90 -1.34
CA ASP A 187 13.25 7.50 -1.71
C ASP A 187 12.32 6.81 -0.72
N TRP A 188 11.04 6.69 -1.08
CA TRP A 188 10.03 6.11 -0.20
C TRP A 188 10.18 4.61 0.04
N ASP A 189 10.82 3.87 -0.89
CA ASP A 189 11.02 2.43 -0.74
C ASP A 189 12.09 2.13 0.32
N LEU A 190 13.25 2.79 0.22
CA LEU A 190 14.30 2.71 1.22
C LEU A 190 13.89 3.37 2.53
N THR A 191 13.15 4.49 2.51
CA THR A 191 12.57 5.07 3.72
C THR A 191 11.65 4.06 4.42
N SER A 192 10.74 3.40 3.70
CA SER A 192 9.85 2.36 4.23
C SER A 192 10.62 1.18 4.84
N LYS A 193 11.69 0.73 4.17
CA LYS A 193 12.58 -0.32 4.69
C LYS A 193 13.33 0.14 5.93
N TRP A 194 13.83 1.37 5.95
CA TRP A 194 14.54 1.98 7.09
C TRP A 194 13.66 2.10 8.33
N ILE A 195 12.43 2.61 8.18
CA ILE A 195 11.47 2.74 9.29
C ILE A 195 11.19 1.36 9.92
N LYS A 196 11.15 0.30 9.11
CA LYS A 196 10.94 -1.09 9.55
C LYS A 196 12.22 -1.79 10.03
N HIS A 197 13.39 -1.25 9.71
CA HIS A 197 14.67 -1.87 10.03
C HIS A 197 14.83 -2.01 11.55
N ASN A 198 15.02 -3.26 11.99
CA ASN A 198 15.26 -3.64 13.37
C ASN A 198 16.77 -3.79 13.60
N PRO A 199 17.40 -2.91 14.39
CA PRO A 199 18.83 -2.99 14.69
C PRO A 199 19.15 -3.96 15.84
N LEU A 200 18.15 -4.67 16.39
CA LEU A 200 18.30 -5.59 17.51
C LEU A 200 18.04 -7.03 17.06
N ASP A 201 18.69 -7.99 17.70
CA ASP A 201 18.49 -9.42 17.42
C ASP A 201 17.10 -9.91 17.85
N SER A 202 16.48 -9.23 18.83
CA SER A 202 15.16 -9.59 19.33
C SER A 202 14.06 -9.06 18.40
N PRO A 203 13.06 -9.90 18.03
CA PRO A 203 11.96 -9.47 17.17
C PRO A 203 11.00 -8.50 17.88
N THR A 204 10.94 -8.53 19.21
CA THR A 204 10.07 -7.62 20.00
C THR A 204 10.72 -7.24 21.31
N SER A 205 10.88 -5.94 21.56
CA SER A 205 11.35 -5.42 22.84
C SER A 205 10.88 -3.99 23.08
N ARG A 206 10.86 -3.55 24.35
CA ARG A 206 10.58 -2.14 24.70
C ARG A 206 11.56 -1.18 24.03
N LYS A 207 12.84 -1.58 23.92
CA LYS A 207 13.90 -0.82 23.24
C LYS A 207 13.59 -0.68 21.74
N LEU A 208 13.21 -1.77 21.08
CA LEU A 208 12.81 -1.73 19.66
C LEU A 208 11.62 -0.80 19.43
N SER A 209 10.59 -0.91 20.27
CA SER A 209 9.41 -0.05 20.17
C SER A 209 9.75 1.43 20.33
N ALA A 210 10.68 1.79 21.23
CA ALA A 210 11.17 3.16 21.38
C ALA A 210 11.91 3.64 20.13
N ILE A 211 12.80 2.82 19.56
CA ILE A 211 13.54 3.14 18.32
C ILE A 211 12.57 3.35 17.15
N GLN A 212 11.63 2.43 16.93
CA GLN A 212 10.62 2.54 15.86
C GLN A 212 9.72 3.77 16.06
N THR A 213 9.32 4.05 17.31
CA THR A 213 8.52 5.24 17.64
C THR A 213 9.29 6.52 17.31
N TYR A 214 10.58 6.60 17.63
CA TYR A 214 11.42 7.74 17.27
C TYR A 214 11.49 7.91 15.76
N LYS A 215 11.84 6.86 15.00
CA LYS A 215 11.93 6.90 13.54
C LYS A 215 10.65 7.45 12.90
N VAL A 216 9.49 6.90 13.30
CA VAL A 216 8.18 7.33 12.78
C VAL A 216 7.86 8.76 13.17
N LYS A 217 8.09 9.15 14.44
CA LYS A 217 7.80 10.52 14.89
C LYS A 217 8.70 11.55 14.22
N SER A 218 9.98 11.24 14.02
CA SER A 218 10.93 12.07 13.30
C SER A 218 10.49 12.28 11.83
N ALA A 219 10.17 11.18 11.12
CA ALA A 219 9.72 11.20 9.73
C ALA A 219 8.33 11.79 9.49
N THR A 220 7.56 12.02 10.57
CA THR A 220 6.21 12.59 10.50
C THR A 220 6.10 13.95 11.18
N PHE A 221 7.21 14.54 11.66
CA PHE A 221 7.20 15.82 12.37
C PHE A 221 6.35 15.81 13.66
N HIS A 222 6.36 14.69 14.38
CA HIS A 222 5.66 14.48 15.66
C HIS A 222 6.61 14.17 16.83
N LEU A 223 7.88 14.58 16.74
CA LEU A 223 8.76 14.55 17.90
C LEU A 223 8.19 15.47 19.01
N PRO A 224 8.37 15.13 20.30
CA PRO A 224 7.81 15.88 21.42
C PRO A 224 8.58 17.18 21.71
N THR A 225 8.60 18.10 20.75
CA THR A 225 9.02 19.51 20.89
C THR A 225 8.02 20.29 21.75
N LEU A 226 8.42 21.45 22.27
CA LEU A 226 7.61 22.23 23.21
C LEU A 226 6.27 22.66 22.62
N ASP A 227 6.19 23.02 21.34
CA ASP A 227 4.90 23.30 20.66
C ASP A 227 3.93 22.10 20.75
N LYS A 228 4.41 20.87 20.51
CA LYS A 228 3.61 19.66 20.61
C LYS A 228 3.24 19.37 22.06
N ARG A 229 4.14 19.61 23.00
CA ARG A 229 3.85 19.40 24.43
C ARG A 229 2.81 20.39 24.93
N GLN A 230 2.92 21.66 24.56
CA GLN A 230 1.93 22.69 24.82
C GLN A 230 0.56 22.30 24.23
N LEU A 231 0.55 21.78 22.99
CA LEU A 231 -0.68 21.29 22.35
C LEU A 231 -1.33 20.13 23.11
N PHE A 232 -0.55 19.16 23.60
CA PHE A 232 -1.09 17.98 24.31
C PHE A 232 -1.36 18.22 25.80
N TYR A 233 -0.75 19.24 26.41
CA TYR A 233 -0.88 19.58 27.83
C TYR A 233 -1.16 21.07 28.04
N PRO A 234 -2.20 21.65 27.40
CA PRO A 234 -2.40 23.10 27.37
C PRO A 234 -2.58 23.76 28.76
N ALA A 235 -2.97 23.01 29.79
CA ALA A 235 -3.08 23.55 31.15
C ALA A 235 -1.74 23.55 31.93
N LEU A 236 -0.74 22.79 31.49
CA LEU A 236 0.57 22.74 32.14
C LEU A 236 1.55 23.77 31.58
N TYR A 237 1.34 24.23 30.35
CA TYR A 237 2.25 25.15 29.66
C TYR A 237 1.64 26.54 29.55
N LEU A 238 2.51 27.56 29.51
CA LEU A 238 2.12 28.94 29.24
C LEU A 238 1.49 29.04 27.83
N LYS A 239 0.53 29.94 27.63
CA LYS A 239 -0.13 30.18 26.32
C LYS A 239 0.65 31.15 25.43
N LEU A 240 1.97 31.01 25.40
CA LEU A 240 2.88 31.80 24.59
C LEU A 240 3.79 30.85 23.80
N PRO A 241 4.37 31.29 22.66
CA PRO A 241 5.37 30.52 21.96
C PRO A 241 6.56 30.21 22.87
N LEU A 242 6.93 28.94 22.98
CA LEU A 242 8.07 28.50 23.79
C LEU A 242 9.31 28.39 22.91
N LEU A 243 10.40 29.02 23.33
CA LEU A 243 11.66 29.05 22.58
C LEU A 243 12.43 27.74 22.73
N CYS A 244 13.28 27.44 21.74
CA CYS A 244 14.16 26.27 21.73
C CYS A 244 15.19 26.32 22.86
N PRO A 245 15.15 25.38 23.83
CA PRO A 245 16.09 25.37 24.95
C PRO A 245 17.52 25.01 24.57
N THR A 246 17.76 24.61 23.31
CA THR A 246 19.09 24.30 22.80
C THR A 246 19.75 25.53 22.18
N TYR A 247 18.97 26.49 21.69
CA TYR A 247 19.44 27.76 21.14
C TYR A 247 18.32 28.81 21.16
N ASP A 248 18.45 29.80 22.05
CA ASP A 248 17.36 30.69 22.55
C ASP A 248 16.88 31.80 21.59
N GLN A 249 16.48 31.48 20.36
CA GLN A 249 16.05 32.55 19.42
C GLN A 249 14.80 32.27 18.60
N LYS A 250 14.34 31.01 18.51
CA LYS A 250 13.15 30.66 17.72
C LYS A 250 12.22 29.70 18.46
N PRO A 251 10.91 29.66 18.13
CA PRO A 251 9.98 28.70 18.69
C PRO A 251 10.41 27.27 18.46
N ASP A 252 10.28 26.44 19.49
CA ASP A 252 10.64 25.03 19.43
C ASP A 252 9.57 24.21 18.73
N THR A 253 9.83 23.89 17.46
CA THR A 253 8.97 23.08 16.60
C THR A 253 9.79 21.98 15.93
N ASN A 254 9.14 20.94 15.40
CA ASN A 254 9.85 19.90 14.66
C ASN A 254 10.62 20.47 13.45
N ASP A 255 10.06 21.49 12.79
CA ASP A 255 10.71 22.19 11.68
C ASP A 255 11.95 22.98 12.15
N HIS A 256 11.90 23.56 13.35
CA HIS A 256 13.04 24.29 13.90
C HIS A 256 14.27 23.40 14.11
N ILE A 257 14.11 22.10 14.41
CA ILE A 257 15.25 21.20 14.67
C ILE A 257 16.27 21.21 13.53
N ARG A 258 15.84 21.32 12.27
CA ARG A 258 16.76 21.39 11.11
C ARG A 258 17.52 22.70 10.98
N TYR A 259 16.99 23.78 11.56
CA TYR A 259 17.59 25.13 11.51
C TYR A 259 18.25 25.55 12.81
N CYS A 260 18.09 24.77 13.88
CA CYS A 260 18.74 25.02 15.14
C CYS A 260 20.26 25.02 14.94
N VAL A 261 20.91 26.12 15.33
CA VAL A 261 22.36 26.34 15.12
C VAL A 261 23.18 25.19 15.68
N TYR A 262 22.78 24.67 16.84
CA TYR A 262 23.41 23.49 17.43
C TYR A 262 23.23 22.25 16.55
N SER A 263 22.00 21.95 16.13
CA SER A 263 21.70 20.80 15.27
C SER A 263 22.45 20.83 13.95
N VAL A 264 22.54 22.01 13.31
CA VAL A 264 23.25 22.19 12.04
C VAL A 264 24.74 21.93 12.23
N LYS A 265 25.36 22.50 13.27
CA LYS A 265 26.79 22.27 13.58
C LYS A 265 27.07 20.80 13.89
N ALA A 266 26.22 20.16 14.71
CA ALA A 266 26.33 18.76 15.04
C ALA A 266 26.17 17.87 13.80
N LEU A 267 25.16 18.14 12.96
CA LEU A 267 24.95 17.41 11.72
C LEU A 267 26.14 17.54 10.79
N PHE A 268 26.71 18.73 10.63
CA PHE A 268 27.92 18.93 9.83
C PHE A 268 29.09 18.09 10.36
N GLY A 269 29.30 18.06 11.69
CA GLY A 269 30.29 17.19 12.33
C GLY A 269 30.05 15.71 12.08
N ILE A 270 28.80 15.25 12.17
CA ILE A 270 28.40 13.87 11.88
C ILE A 270 28.67 13.55 10.40
N LEU A 271 28.25 14.42 9.50
CA LEU A 271 28.47 14.24 8.07
C LEU A 271 29.96 14.20 7.75
N LEU A 272 30.79 15.04 8.36
CA LEU A 272 32.26 14.97 8.23
C LEU A 272 32.85 13.68 8.79
N LYS A 273 32.36 13.20 9.93
CA LYS A 273 32.80 11.91 10.51
C LYS A 273 32.51 10.75 9.55
N HIS A 274 31.32 10.72 8.96
CA HIS A 274 30.94 9.71 7.97
C HIS A 274 31.45 10.04 6.56
N SER A 275 31.97 11.26 6.35
CA SER A 275 32.55 11.70 5.09
C SER A 275 33.81 10.90 4.76
N GLY A 276 34.58 10.36 5.71
CA GLY A 276 35.66 9.41 5.35
C GLY A 276 35.14 8.20 4.56
N THR A 277 33.91 7.76 4.85
CA THR A 277 33.21 6.67 4.16
C THR A 277 32.42 7.17 2.93
N LEU A 278 31.93 8.42 2.96
CA LEU A 278 31.15 9.07 1.89
C LEU A 278 32.00 9.83 0.86
N ILE A 279 33.21 10.28 1.16
CA ILE A 279 34.12 11.06 0.30
C ILE A 279 34.74 10.16 -0.76
N ASN A 280 35.01 8.89 -0.44
CA ASN A 280 35.31 7.87 -1.46
C ASN A 280 34.15 7.67 -2.46
N ILE A 281 32.92 8.02 -2.05
CA ILE A 281 31.71 7.98 -2.89
C ILE A 281 31.51 9.33 -3.63
N LEU A 282 31.76 10.46 -2.97
CA LEU A 282 31.55 11.83 -3.46
C LEU A 282 32.68 12.35 -4.38
N ASN A 283 33.93 11.89 -4.22
CA ASN A 283 35.05 12.27 -5.10
C ASN A 283 34.92 11.71 -6.53
N SER A 284 33.90 10.89 -6.80
CA SER A 284 33.52 10.47 -8.16
C SER A 284 32.60 11.47 -8.88
N LEU A 285 32.24 12.58 -8.23
CA LEU A 285 31.36 13.61 -8.79
C LEU A 285 32.17 14.74 -9.42
N SER A 286 31.97 14.95 -10.71
CA SER A 286 32.34 16.20 -11.37
C SER A 286 31.75 17.39 -10.58
N ARG A 287 32.56 18.45 -10.43
CA ARG A 287 32.25 19.68 -9.66
C ARG A 287 31.00 20.46 -10.10
N ASP A 288 30.28 20.01 -11.13
CA ASP A 288 29.20 20.77 -11.78
C ASP A 288 27.79 20.47 -11.25
N THR A 289 27.62 19.58 -10.27
CA THR A 289 26.31 19.41 -9.63
C THR A 289 26.30 20.21 -8.33
N LEU A 290 25.72 21.40 -8.35
CA LEU A 290 25.44 22.18 -7.14
C LEU A 290 24.35 21.43 -6.35
N VAL A 291 24.78 20.41 -5.60
CA VAL A 291 23.89 19.68 -4.69
C VAL A 291 23.60 20.63 -3.55
N ASP A 292 22.33 20.99 -3.38
CA ASP A 292 21.88 21.68 -2.19
C ASP A 292 22.09 20.73 -0.98
N THR A 293 23.24 20.85 -0.34
CA THR A 293 23.62 20.06 0.83
C THR A 293 22.63 20.23 1.97
N ASP A 294 21.94 21.38 2.03
CA ASP A 294 20.97 21.69 3.07
C ASP A 294 19.71 20.82 2.90
N LEU A 295 19.36 20.47 1.67
CA LEU A 295 18.24 19.59 1.37
C LEU A 295 18.50 18.14 1.80
N ILE A 296 19.71 17.62 1.59
CA ILE A 296 20.10 16.28 2.07
C ILE A 296 20.10 16.27 3.59
N ALA A 297 20.71 17.29 4.19
CA ALA A 297 20.75 17.48 5.63
C ALA A 297 19.35 17.50 6.25
N HIS A 298 18.40 18.20 5.61
CA HIS A 298 17.00 18.21 6.00
C HIS A 298 16.46 16.78 6.10
N LEU A 299 16.48 16.03 4.98
CA LEU A 299 15.85 14.72 4.93
C LEU A 299 16.48 13.75 5.94
N LEU A 300 17.80 13.84 6.15
CA LEU A 300 18.51 13.04 7.14
C LEU A 300 18.04 13.31 8.58
N ILE A 301 17.88 14.57 8.99
CA ILE A 301 17.40 14.91 10.36
C ILE A 301 16.03 14.27 10.62
N HIS A 302 15.20 14.16 9.59
CA HIS A 302 13.85 13.62 9.68
C HIS A 302 13.74 12.13 9.37
N ASN A 303 14.83 11.34 9.40
CA ASN A 303 14.79 9.90 9.12
C ASN A 303 14.25 9.55 7.72
N LEU A 304 14.36 10.46 6.75
CA LEU A 304 13.95 10.27 5.36
C LEU A 304 15.16 10.00 4.49
N PHE A 305 15.07 9.02 3.60
CA PHE A 305 16.17 8.63 2.74
C PHE A 305 16.27 9.58 1.54
N PRO A 306 17.35 10.37 1.39
CA PRO A 306 17.49 11.28 0.26
C PRO A 306 17.71 10.50 -1.03
N LYS A 307 16.90 10.77 -2.06
CA LYS A 307 17.00 10.08 -3.36
C LYS A 307 18.36 10.25 -4.02
N LEU A 308 18.99 11.41 -3.87
CA LEU A 308 20.33 11.64 -4.40
C LEU A 308 21.36 10.64 -3.86
N LEU A 309 21.30 10.33 -2.56
CA LEU A 309 22.18 9.32 -1.95
C LEU A 309 21.91 7.93 -2.55
N VAL A 310 20.64 7.65 -2.86
CA VAL A 310 20.24 6.41 -3.52
C VAL A 310 20.84 6.28 -4.92
N ASP A 311 20.71 7.34 -5.71
CA ASP A 311 21.22 7.39 -7.09
C ASP A 311 22.75 7.28 -7.11
N LEU A 312 23.44 7.92 -6.17
CA LEU A 312 24.90 7.88 -6.03
C LEU A 312 25.43 6.46 -5.81
N ILE A 313 24.94 5.79 -4.76
CA ILE A 313 25.43 4.44 -4.44
C ILE A 313 24.89 3.42 -5.47
N SER A 314 23.76 3.70 -6.14
CA SER A 314 23.30 2.87 -7.25
C SER A 314 24.24 2.91 -8.46
N ARG A 315 24.91 4.04 -8.71
CA ARG A 315 25.97 4.12 -9.73
C ARG A 315 27.22 3.31 -9.34
N LEU A 316 27.55 3.26 -8.05
CA LEU A 316 28.70 2.50 -7.56
C LEU A 316 28.45 0.99 -7.48
N ILE A 317 27.22 0.56 -7.19
CA ILE A 317 26.83 -0.86 -7.06
C ILE A 317 25.60 -1.15 -7.95
N PRO A 318 25.78 -1.24 -9.28
CA PRO A 318 24.66 -1.38 -10.21
C PRO A 318 24.02 -2.77 -10.16
N GLN A 319 24.83 -3.84 -10.14
CA GLN A 319 24.36 -5.21 -10.42
C GLN A 319 23.76 -5.94 -9.20
N HIS A 320 24.12 -5.56 -7.96
CA HIS A 320 23.73 -6.29 -6.76
C HIS A 320 22.72 -5.49 -5.91
N VAL A 321 21.45 -5.48 -6.32
CA VAL A 321 20.36 -4.73 -5.65
C VAL A 321 20.23 -5.06 -4.15
N HIS A 322 20.36 -6.34 -3.79
CA HIS A 322 20.29 -6.78 -2.39
C HIS A 322 21.45 -6.24 -1.55
N LEU A 323 22.67 -6.37 -2.07
CA LEU A 323 23.88 -5.85 -1.40
C LEU A 323 23.81 -4.33 -1.28
N ARG A 324 23.43 -3.64 -2.36
CA ARG A 324 23.22 -2.20 -2.38
C ARG A 324 22.25 -1.74 -1.30
N ASN A 325 21.06 -2.33 -1.23
CA ASN A 325 20.06 -1.95 -0.22
C ASN A 325 20.56 -2.22 1.20
N LYS A 326 21.31 -3.30 1.42
CA LYS A 326 21.93 -3.59 2.72
C LYS A 326 22.95 -2.50 3.08
N THR A 327 23.91 -2.23 2.20
CA THR A 327 24.93 -1.19 2.40
C THR A 327 24.31 0.19 2.66
N MET A 328 23.28 0.56 1.91
CA MET A 328 22.51 1.80 2.13
C MET A 328 21.93 1.86 3.53
N LEU A 329 21.26 0.79 3.97
CA LEU A 329 20.64 0.74 5.29
C LEU A 329 21.68 0.76 6.41
N ASP A 330 22.83 0.10 6.22
CA ASP A 330 23.91 0.07 7.21
C ASP A 330 24.55 1.46 7.37
N ILE A 331 24.87 2.16 6.27
CA ILE A 331 25.37 3.55 6.29
C ILE A 331 24.33 4.49 6.90
N PHE A 332 23.06 4.34 6.52
CA PHE A 332 22.00 5.17 7.08
C PHE A 332 21.82 4.90 8.58
N ALA A 333 21.98 3.65 9.02
CA ALA A 333 21.89 3.28 10.43
C ALA A 333 22.97 3.96 11.28
N THR A 334 24.21 4.00 10.80
CA THR A 334 25.32 4.65 11.52
C THR A 334 25.10 6.16 11.62
N ILE A 335 24.74 6.81 10.51
CA ILE A 335 24.43 8.25 10.47
C ILE A 335 23.26 8.58 11.41
N GLN A 336 22.15 7.82 11.33
CA GLN A 336 20.97 8.06 12.15
C GLN A 336 21.21 7.80 13.64
N SER A 337 22.09 6.86 13.98
CA SER A 337 22.50 6.63 15.38
C SER A 337 23.19 7.86 15.95
N ASP A 338 24.12 8.45 15.20
CA ASP A 338 24.83 9.67 15.62
C ASP A 338 23.88 10.87 15.66
N ILE A 339 22.99 11.05 14.67
CA ILE A 339 21.94 12.09 14.68
C ILE A 339 21.06 11.97 15.93
N HIS A 340 20.58 10.76 16.25
CA HIS A 340 19.76 10.55 17.44
C HIS A 340 20.53 10.90 18.72
N LYS A 341 21.79 10.50 18.82
CA LYS A 341 22.61 10.68 20.02
C LYS A 341 23.01 12.14 20.22
N GLU A 342 23.52 12.80 19.20
CA GLU A 342 24.12 14.14 19.31
C GLU A 342 23.09 15.26 19.15
N ILE A 343 22.07 15.07 18.31
CA ILE A 343 21.07 16.10 18.04
C ILE A 343 19.83 15.87 18.91
N TRP A 344 19.10 14.77 18.68
CA TRP A 344 17.81 14.59 19.33
C TRP A 344 17.92 14.37 20.84
N SER A 345 18.86 13.56 21.30
CA SER A 345 18.99 13.27 22.74
C SER A 345 19.41 14.51 23.53
N THR A 346 20.34 15.31 22.99
CA THR A 346 20.72 16.61 23.56
C THR A 346 19.52 17.56 23.64
N HIS A 347 18.80 17.71 22.53
CA HIS A 347 17.63 18.58 22.47
C HIS A 347 16.53 18.14 23.45
N ALA A 348 16.23 16.83 23.51
CA ALA A 348 15.25 16.27 24.43
C ALA A 348 15.66 16.44 25.91
N GLN A 349 16.96 16.37 26.21
CA GLN A 349 17.49 16.63 27.55
C GLN A 349 17.33 18.11 27.91
N ASN A 350 17.67 19.03 27.02
CA ASN A 350 17.49 20.47 27.25
C ASN A 350 16.02 20.83 27.47
N ILE A 351 15.09 20.22 26.73
CA ILE A 351 13.64 20.35 26.98
C ILE A 351 13.27 19.85 28.38
N HIS A 352 13.79 18.69 28.78
CA HIS A 352 13.51 18.13 30.10
C HIS A 352 14.00 19.06 31.22
N ASP A 353 15.19 19.61 31.07
CA ASP A 353 15.80 20.48 32.07
C ASP A 353 15.14 21.86 32.11
N PHE A 354 14.71 22.38 30.97
CA PHE A 354 13.87 23.58 30.87
C PHE A 354 12.51 23.38 31.57
N GLU A 355 11.82 22.28 31.28
CA GLU A 355 10.53 21.95 31.94
C GLU A 355 10.69 21.88 33.45
N LYS A 356 11.74 21.21 33.93
CA LYS A 356 11.96 21.02 35.36
C LYS A 356 12.42 22.30 36.06
N SER A 357 13.38 23.01 35.48
CA SER A 357 14.07 24.12 36.16
C SER A 357 13.36 25.46 35.99
N ILE A 358 12.71 25.68 34.84
CA ILE A 358 12.08 26.96 34.51
C ILE A 358 10.56 26.89 34.69
N LEU A 359 9.92 25.83 34.18
CA LEU A 359 8.46 25.70 34.23
C LEU A 359 7.95 24.93 35.46
N ASN A 360 8.84 24.29 36.22
CA ASN A 360 8.50 23.39 37.33
C ASN A 360 7.48 22.28 36.95
N ILE A 361 7.56 21.81 35.70
CA ILE A 361 6.71 20.73 35.18
C ILE A 361 7.44 19.40 35.32
N THR A 362 6.82 18.44 36.01
CA THR A 362 7.38 17.10 36.20
C THR A 362 6.65 16.04 35.38
N LYS A 363 7.27 14.85 35.29
CA LYS A 363 6.63 13.65 34.71
C LYS A 363 5.36 13.24 35.48
N ARG A 364 5.30 13.52 36.79
CA ARG A 364 4.13 13.21 37.62
C ARG A 364 2.94 14.10 37.23
N ASP A 365 3.19 15.37 36.96
CA ASP A 365 2.15 16.33 36.54
C ASP A 365 1.55 15.91 35.20
N LYS A 366 2.39 15.53 34.23
CA LYS A 366 1.92 15.00 32.94
C LYS A 366 1.13 13.69 33.09
N LYS A 367 1.48 12.83 34.04
CA LYS A 367 0.74 11.60 34.32
C LYS A 367 -0.62 11.92 34.95
N SER A 368 -0.65 12.84 35.92
CA SER A 368 -1.86 13.33 36.59
C SER A 368 -2.81 14.03 35.62
N TYR A 369 -2.27 14.87 34.72
CA TYR A 369 -3.03 15.52 33.66
C TYR A 369 -3.73 14.49 32.78
N ARG A 370 -3.01 13.46 32.32
CA ARG A 370 -3.60 12.38 31.51
C ARG A 370 -4.72 11.66 32.25
N SER A 371 -4.55 11.31 33.54
CA SER A 371 -5.64 10.66 34.29
C SER A 371 -6.86 11.56 34.47
N THR A 372 -6.65 12.87 34.61
CA THR A 372 -7.73 13.84 34.85
C THR A 372 -8.50 14.18 33.58
N PHE A 373 -7.79 14.36 32.45
CA PHE A 373 -8.36 14.87 31.20
C PHE A 373 -8.56 13.81 30.10
N HIS A 374 -8.03 12.58 30.23
CA HIS A 374 -8.32 11.47 29.28
C HIS A 374 -9.39 10.48 29.75
N LEU A 375 -10.02 10.67 30.92
CA LEU A 375 -11.26 9.94 31.18
C LEU A 375 -12.34 10.55 30.26
N PRO A 376 -12.98 9.76 29.37
CA PRO A 376 -14.27 10.17 28.88
C PRO A 376 -15.11 10.41 30.12
N LYS A 377 -15.83 11.55 30.19
CA LYS A 377 -16.95 11.67 31.12
C LYS A 377 -17.86 10.48 30.86
N ARG A 378 -17.70 9.40 31.64
CA ARG A 378 -18.67 8.31 31.70
C ARG A 378 -19.91 8.98 32.26
N HIS A 379 -20.80 9.43 31.38
CA HIS A 379 -22.21 9.49 31.74
C HIS A 379 -22.53 8.10 32.27
N LYS A 380 -22.82 8.01 33.56
CA LYS A 380 -23.45 6.83 34.16
C LYS A 380 -24.83 6.71 33.51
N SER A 381 -24.91 6.12 32.32
CA SER A 381 -26.17 5.60 31.81
C SER A 381 -26.45 4.34 32.61
N ASN A 382 -27.51 4.37 33.41
CA ASN A 382 -28.02 3.23 34.15
C ASN A 382 -28.09 2.02 33.22
N ALA A 383 -27.49 0.92 33.67
CA ALA A 383 -27.47 -0.33 32.96
C ALA A 383 -28.89 -0.92 32.92
N HIS A 384 -29.54 -0.88 31.75
CA HIS A 384 -30.52 -1.90 31.40
C HIS A 384 -29.84 -2.91 30.47
N LYS A 385 -29.73 -4.15 30.96
CA LYS A 385 -29.35 -5.33 30.19
C LYS A 385 -30.34 -5.45 29.01
N HIS A 386 -29.83 -5.42 27.78
CA HIS A 386 -30.54 -6.03 26.65
C HIS A 386 -29.60 -6.95 25.88
N SER A 387 -30.16 -8.12 25.58
CA SER A 387 -29.59 -9.30 24.96
C SER A 387 -29.12 -9.05 23.53
N HIS A 388 -28.12 -9.84 23.13
CA HIS A 388 -27.67 -10.04 21.75
C HIS A 388 -28.82 -10.09 20.75
N HIS A 389 -28.81 -9.27 19.70
CA HIS A 389 -29.20 -9.64 18.32
C HIS A 389 -28.72 -8.56 17.31
N THR A 390 -28.04 -9.03 16.26
CA THR A 390 -27.92 -8.48 14.89
C THR A 390 -27.76 -6.97 14.65
N ALA A 391 -26.56 -6.56 14.22
CA ALA A 391 -26.27 -5.22 13.71
C ALA A 391 -26.32 -5.18 12.17
N PHE A 392 -27.43 -4.70 11.60
CA PHE A 392 -27.49 -4.00 10.31
C PHE A 392 -28.79 -3.18 10.28
N PRO A 393 -28.74 -1.83 10.20
CA PRO A 393 -29.93 -1.05 9.89
C PRO A 393 -30.23 -1.18 8.39
N ILE A 394 -31.39 -1.76 8.09
CA ILE A 394 -32.07 -1.67 6.80
C ILE A 394 -32.63 -0.24 6.71
N LEU A 395 -32.24 0.51 5.70
CA LEU A 395 -32.94 1.73 5.31
C LEU A 395 -34.32 1.33 4.78
N HIS A 396 -35.37 1.73 5.49
CA HIS A 396 -36.75 1.64 5.03
C HIS A 396 -36.92 2.49 3.76
N ASN A 397 -37.30 1.83 2.67
CA ASN A 397 -37.99 2.47 1.55
C ASN A 397 -39.45 2.60 1.96
N ASP A 398 -39.94 3.84 2.08
CA ASP A 398 -41.37 4.08 2.19
C ASP A 398 -42.03 3.77 0.85
N SER A 399 -42.98 2.85 0.93
CA SER A 399 -43.92 2.45 -0.09
C SER A 399 -44.88 3.58 -0.42
N ILE A 400 -45.00 3.92 -1.70
CA ILE A 400 -46.26 4.38 -2.28
C ILE A 400 -46.57 3.47 -3.48
N SER A 401 -47.30 2.38 -3.22
CA SER A 401 -48.30 1.85 -4.15
C SER A 401 -49.62 2.52 -3.76
N SER A 402 -50.55 2.90 -4.61
CA SER A 402 -50.95 2.39 -5.92
C SER A 402 -51.83 3.46 -6.57
N ASN A 403 -51.85 3.56 -7.89
CA ASN A 403 -53.10 3.38 -8.65
C ASN A 403 -52.78 3.29 -10.14
N LEU A 404 -53.05 2.09 -10.68
CA LEU A 404 -53.31 1.90 -12.09
C LEU A 404 -54.64 2.57 -12.42
N SER A 405 -54.65 3.44 -13.41
CA SER A 405 -55.83 3.69 -14.22
C SER A 405 -55.39 3.76 -15.68
N THR A 406 -55.80 2.73 -16.41
CA THR A 406 -55.84 2.65 -17.86
C THR A 406 -56.68 3.78 -18.44
N ASP A 407 -56.22 4.39 -19.53
CA ASP A 407 -57.13 5.13 -20.44
C ASP A 407 -56.63 5.02 -21.88
N PRO A 408 -57.48 4.63 -22.86
CA PRO A 408 -57.20 4.77 -24.27
C PRO A 408 -58.02 5.91 -24.91
N HIS A 409 -57.36 6.67 -25.78
CA HIS A 409 -57.89 7.60 -26.79
C HIS A 409 -58.69 8.84 -26.34
N ARG A 410 -58.24 10.05 -26.75
CA ARG A 410 -58.81 10.89 -27.86
C ARG A 410 -58.34 12.37 -27.80
N VAL A 411 -57.55 12.79 -28.81
CA VAL A 411 -57.51 14.08 -29.59
C VAL A 411 -57.33 15.44 -28.84
N PRO A 412 -56.60 16.43 -29.44
CA PRO A 412 -56.01 17.58 -28.74
C PRO A 412 -56.84 18.88 -28.86
N ASN A 413 -56.55 19.88 -28.03
CA ASN A 413 -56.78 21.30 -28.34
C ASN A 413 -56.01 22.28 -27.40
N THR A 414 -55.15 23.09 -28.03
CA THR A 414 -54.92 24.55 -27.93
C THR A 414 -54.97 25.35 -26.61
N SER A 415 -53.97 26.26 -26.51
CA SER A 415 -53.91 27.60 -25.81
C SER A 415 -54.03 27.60 -24.28
N CYS A 416 -53.20 28.30 -23.49
CA CYS A 416 -52.43 29.54 -23.64
C CYS A 416 -51.05 29.43 -23.00
#